data_AF-A0A954G8Q9-F1
#
_entry.id   AF-A0A954G8Q9-F1
#
_cell.length_a   1.000
_cell.length_b   1.000
_cell.length_c   1.000
_cell.angle_alpha   90.00
_cell.angle_beta   90.00
_cell.angle_gamma   90.00
#
_symmetry.space_group_name_H-M   'P 1'
#
loop_
_entity.id
_entity.type
_entity.pdbx_description
1 polymer ?
#
loop_
_entity_poly.entity_id
_entity_poly.type
_entity_poly.pdbx_seq_one_letter_code
_entity_poly.pdbx_strand_id
1 'polypeptide(L)'
;LAGILTGFVGVGGGFLIVPALVILGKLPMRLAIGTSLVIIAFQAAVGFTKYEFYLEANNLSVDWQTILIFAVIGIVGSIIGRQINTRLNQQKLKSIFAGFLLLLGGFVIVHEGGKYLHAAAPASTPPGIVHSNHIQTKSLISVHINKGEK
;
A
#
# COMPACT_ATOMS: atom_id res chain seq x y z
N LEU A 1 7.36 1.04 -17.46
CA LEU A 1 6.14 1.89 -17.46
C LEU A 1 5.18 1.53 -16.33
N ALA A 2 4.75 0.27 -16.19
CA ALA A 2 3.93 -0.18 -15.06
C ALA A 2 4.55 0.21 -13.71
N GLY A 3 5.84 -0.08 -13.48
CA GLY A 3 6.56 0.30 -12.25
C GLY A 3 6.63 1.80 -11.91
N ILE A 4 6.64 2.69 -12.92
CA ILE A 4 6.65 4.15 -12.70
C ILE A 4 5.25 4.63 -12.31
N LEU A 5 4.23 4.14 -13.03
CA LEU A 5 2.84 4.45 -12.73
C LEU A 5 2.42 3.86 -11.38
N THR A 6 2.84 2.64 -11.06
CA THR A 6 2.62 2.02 -9.75
C THR A 6 3.53 2.62 -8.68
N GLY A 7 4.65 3.26 -9.01
CA GLY A 7 5.46 4.02 -8.05
C GLY A 7 4.80 5.35 -7.67
N PHE A 8 4.24 6.05 -8.66
CA PHE A 8 3.47 7.29 -8.45
C PHE A 8 2.13 7.03 -7.75
N VAL A 9 1.47 5.92 -8.09
CA VAL A 9 0.20 5.47 -7.47
C VAL A 9 0.44 4.60 -6.22
N GLY A 10 1.68 4.17 -5.96
CA GLY A 10 2.05 3.08 -5.04
C GLY A 10 1.83 3.32 -3.55
N VAL A 11 1.62 4.57 -3.17
CA VAL A 11 1.16 4.93 -1.81
C VAL A 11 -0.37 4.73 -1.66
N GLY A 12 -1.03 4.22 -2.70
CA GLY A 12 -2.49 4.16 -2.81
C GLY A 12 -2.99 5.51 -3.30
N GLY A 13 -2.97 5.73 -4.63
CA GLY A 13 -3.22 7.00 -5.33
C GLY A 13 -4.44 7.85 -4.92
N GLY A 14 -5.23 7.41 -3.95
CA GLY A 14 -6.24 8.18 -3.21
C GLY A 14 -5.78 9.54 -2.71
N PHE A 15 -4.52 9.69 -2.24
CA PHE A 15 -4.04 10.99 -1.76
C PHE A 15 -3.99 12.06 -2.87
N LEU A 16 -3.84 11.64 -4.13
CA LEU A 16 -3.79 12.51 -5.29
C LEU A 16 -5.17 12.77 -5.91
N ILE A 17 -6.19 11.97 -5.59
CA ILE A 17 -7.52 12.10 -6.20
C ILE A 17 -8.10 13.50 -5.94
N VAL A 18 -8.01 13.98 -4.70
CA VAL A 18 -8.54 15.31 -4.32
C VAL A 18 -7.84 16.45 -5.06
N PRO A 19 -6.50 16.61 -4.98
CA PRO A 19 -5.81 17.70 -5.69
C PRO A 19 -5.94 17.58 -7.21
N ALA A 20 -5.96 16.36 -7.76
CA ALA A 20 -6.21 16.15 -9.19
C ALA A 20 -7.60 16.67 -9.60
N LEU A 21 -8.65 16.32 -8.87
CA LEU A 21 -10.02 16.80 -9.17
C LEU A 21 -10.16 18.32 -9.03
N VAL A 22 -9.46 18.94 -8.08
CA VAL A 22 -9.50 20.40 -7.89
C VAL A 22 -8.78 21.11 -9.05
N ILE A 23 -7.62 20.63 -9.48
CA ILE A 23 -6.81 21.29 -10.50
C ILE A 23 -7.36 20.98 -11.90
N LEU A 24 -7.61 19.71 -12.22
CA LEU A 24 -8.07 19.29 -13.54
C LEU A 24 -9.56 19.55 -13.71
N GLY A 25 -10.38 19.22 -12.71
CA GLY A 25 -11.83 19.38 -12.75
C GLY A 25 -12.30 20.81 -12.47
N LYS A 26 -11.42 21.71 -11.99
CA LYS A 26 -11.75 23.09 -11.58
C LYS A 26 -12.94 23.17 -10.63
N LEU A 27 -13.21 22.08 -9.91
CA LEU A 27 -14.36 21.97 -9.01
C LEU A 27 -14.09 22.73 -7.71
N PRO A 28 -15.12 23.30 -7.08
CA PRO A 28 -14.98 23.86 -5.74
C PRO A 28 -14.49 22.76 -4.79
N MET A 29 -13.57 23.10 -3.88
CA MET A 29 -12.87 22.14 -3.01
C MET A 29 -13.83 21.17 -2.28
N ARG A 30 -14.97 21.67 -1.79
CA ARG A 30 -15.97 20.83 -1.13
C ARG A 30 -16.53 19.73 -2.02
N LEU A 31 -16.78 20.05 -3.30
CA LEU A 31 -17.34 19.10 -4.26
C LEU A 31 -16.30 18.07 -4.68
N ALA A 32 -15.04 18.48 -4.86
CA ALA A 32 -13.92 17.58 -5.14
C ALA A 32 -13.70 16.54 -4.01
N ILE A 33 -13.82 16.96 -2.75
CA ILE A 33 -13.74 16.05 -1.61
C ILE A 33 -14.92 15.06 -1.63
N GLY A 34 -16.14 15.54 -1.86
CA GLY A 34 -17.33 14.68 -1.95
C GLY A 34 -17.23 13.64 -3.07
N THR A 35 -16.81 14.03 -4.27
CA THR A 35 -16.64 13.11 -5.40
C THR A 35 -15.50 12.12 -5.17
N SER A 36 -14.40 12.56 -4.55
CA SER A 36 -13.31 11.65 -4.17
C SER A 36 -13.75 10.58 -3.18
N LEU A 37 -14.65 10.92 -2.24
CA LEU A 37 -15.17 9.97 -1.25
C LEU A 37 -15.97 8.85 -1.93
N VAL A 38 -16.74 9.18 -2.97
CA VAL A 38 -17.46 8.19 -3.78
C VAL A 38 -16.48 7.27 -4.51
N ILE A 39 -15.43 7.83 -5.11
CA ILE A 39 -14.39 7.03 -5.78
C ILE A 39 -13.71 6.09 -4.79
N ILE A 40 -13.32 6.58 -3.62
CA ILE A 40 -12.68 5.77 -2.57
C ILE A 40 -13.63 4.66 -2.08
N ALA A 41 -14.91 4.96 -1.88
CA ALA A 41 -15.91 3.96 -1.49
C ALA A 41 -16.05 2.87 -2.56
N PHE A 42 -16.06 3.24 -3.83
CA PHE A 42 -16.08 2.27 -4.93
C PHE A 42 -14.82 1.41 -4.96
N GLN A 43 -13.64 2.01 -4.79
CA GLN A 43 -12.38 1.26 -4.69
C GLN A 43 -12.36 0.30 -3.51
N ALA A 44 -12.91 0.70 -2.36
CA ALA A 44 -13.04 -0.16 -1.19
C ALA A 44 -14.00 -1.32 -1.45
N ALA A 45 -15.15 -1.07 -2.10
CA ALA A 45 -16.11 -2.11 -2.46
C ALA A 45 -15.48 -3.15 -3.42
N VAL A 46 -14.80 -2.68 -4.48
CA VAL A 46 -14.07 -3.57 -5.41
C VAL A 46 -12.97 -4.34 -4.67
N GLY A 47 -12.23 -3.68 -3.77
CA GLY A 47 -11.21 -4.32 -2.94
C GLY A 47 -11.79 -5.41 -2.04
N PHE A 48 -12.95 -5.15 -1.43
CA PHE A 48 -13.67 -6.11 -0.59
C PHE A 48 -14.16 -7.32 -1.39
N THR A 49 -14.77 -7.11 -2.56
CA THR A 49 -15.19 -8.22 -3.45
C THR A 49 -14.00 -9.06 -3.89
N LYS A 50 -12.87 -8.43 -4.22
CA LYS A 50 -11.64 -9.16 -4.52
C LYS A 50 -11.15 -9.96 -3.33
N TYR A 51 -11.15 -9.35 -2.15
CA TYR A 51 -10.72 -10.01 -0.92
C TYR A 51 -11.55 -11.25 -0.63
N GLU A 52 -12.88 -11.17 -0.72
CA GLU A 52 -13.78 -12.34 -0.60
C GLU A 52 -13.43 -13.45 -1.60
N PHE A 53 -13.21 -13.10 -2.87
CA PHE A 53 -12.80 -14.08 -3.89
C PHE A 53 -11.45 -14.74 -3.58
N TYR A 54 -10.48 -13.97 -3.07
CA TYR A 54 -9.18 -14.50 -2.63
C TYR A 54 -9.31 -15.43 -1.43
N LEU A 55 -10.20 -15.13 -0.48
CA LEU A 55 -10.44 -15.95 0.71
C LEU A 55 -11.08 -17.29 0.34
N GLU A 56 -12.07 -17.28 -0.55
CA GLU A 56 -12.73 -18.47 -1.06
C GLU A 56 -11.74 -19.39 -1.79
N ALA A 57 -10.84 -18.81 -2.60
CA ALA A 57 -9.79 -19.56 -3.28
C ALA A 57 -8.72 -20.18 -2.34
N ASN A 58 -8.60 -19.70 -1.10
CA ASN A 58 -7.58 -20.16 -0.13
C ASN A 58 -8.18 -20.83 1.12
N ASN A 59 -9.49 -21.08 1.16
CA ASN A 59 -10.19 -21.65 2.33
C ASN A 59 -9.99 -20.86 3.64
N LEU A 60 -9.76 -19.55 3.55
CA LEU A 60 -9.54 -18.66 4.69
C LEU A 60 -10.85 -17.95 5.07
N SER A 61 -11.06 -17.66 6.35
CA SER A 61 -12.26 -16.99 6.86
C SER A 61 -12.01 -15.51 7.12
N VAL A 62 -13.07 -14.70 7.02
CA VAL A 62 -12.98 -13.26 7.25
C VAL A 62 -13.13 -12.94 8.73
N ASP A 63 -12.22 -12.13 9.27
CA ASP A 63 -12.37 -11.59 10.62
C ASP A 63 -13.44 -10.48 10.65
N TRP A 64 -14.65 -10.89 10.98
CA TRP A 64 -15.81 -10.01 11.10
C TRP A 64 -15.67 -8.98 12.23
N GLN A 65 -14.90 -9.28 13.28
CA GLN A 65 -14.71 -8.37 14.41
C GLN A 65 -13.91 -7.14 13.97
N THR A 66 -12.84 -7.34 13.21
CA THR A 66 -12.02 -6.24 12.68
C THR A 66 -12.84 -5.34 11.76
N ILE A 67 -13.62 -5.92 10.83
CA ILE A 67 -14.49 -5.15 9.92
C ILE A 67 -15.50 -4.31 10.70
N LEU A 68 -16.15 -4.90 11.71
CA LEU A 68 -17.12 -4.19 12.55
C LEU A 68 -16.50 -3.02 13.30
N ILE A 69 -15.32 -3.21 13.89
CA ILE A 69 -14.60 -2.16 14.61
C ILE A 69 -14.28 -0.99 13.68
N PHE A 70 -13.71 -1.27 12.50
CA PHE A 70 -13.42 -0.23 11.51
C PHE A 70 -14.68 0.46 10.98
N ALA A 71 -15.76 -0.29 10.76
CA ALA A 71 -17.03 0.26 10.32
C ALA A 71 -17.63 1.22 11.36
N VAL A 72 -17.66 0.83 12.63
CA VAL A 72 -18.18 1.68 13.72
C VAL A 72 -17.34 2.95 13.85
N ILE A 73 -16.02 2.82 13.89
CA ILE A 73 -15.12 3.98 13.97
C ILE A 73 -15.30 4.89 12.76
N GLY A 74 -15.42 4.33 11.56
CA GLY A 74 -15.65 5.08 10.32
C GLY A 74 -16.99 5.83 10.31
N ILE A 75 -18.07 5.19 10.77
CA ILE A 75 -19.40 5.83 10.86
C ILE A 75 -19.37 6.99 11.85
N VAL A 76 -18.86 6.75 13.07
CA VAL A 76 -18.76 7.79 14.11
C VAL A 76 -17.87 8.94 13.63
N GLY A 77 -16.71 8.63 13.06
CA GLY A 77 -15.79 9.62 12.50
C GLY A 77 -16.41 10.42 11.35
N SER A 78 -17.18 9.79 10.46
CA SER A 78 -17.86 10.45 9.34
C SER A 78 -18.92 11.45 9.81
N ILE A 79 -19.71 11.09 10.83
CA ILE A 79 -20.73 11.98 11.41
C ILE A 79 -20.06 13.21 12.04
N ILE A 80 -19.04 13.01 12.87
CA ILE A 80 -18.29 14.11 13.52
C ILE A 80 -17.62 14.98 12.45
N GLY A 81 -16.97 14.36 11.47
CA GLY A 81 -16.31 15.05 10.37
C GLY A 81 -17.27 15.89 9.53
N ARG A 82 -18.48 15.38 9.25
CA ARG A 82 -19.54 16.14 8.56
C ARG A 82 -19.92 17.39 9.36
N GLN A 83 -20.09 17.28 10.67
CA GLN A 83 -20.46 18.41 11.53
C GLN A 83 -19.37 19.49 11.59
N ILE A 84 -18.10 19.10 11.57
CA ILE A 84 -16.97 20.04 11.51
C ILE A 84 -16.90 20.72 10.13
N ASN A 85 -17.08 19.95 9.05
CA ASN A 85 -16.96 20.46 7.68
C ASN A 85 -18.01 21.54 7.32
N THR A 86 -19.21 21.48 7.90
CA THR A 86 -20.25 22.51 7.68
C THR A 86 -19.89 23.87 8.27
N ARG A 87 -19.02 23.93 9.29
CA ARG A 87 -18.57 25.16 9.94
C ARG A 87 -17.35 25.80 9.27
N LEU A 88 -16.66 25.08 8.39
CA LEU A 88 -15.45 25.57 7.71
C LEU A 88 -15.78 26.29 6.42
N ASN A 89 -15.12 27.42 6.14
CA ASN A 89 -15.19 28.11 4.85
C ASN A 89 -14.27 27.42 3.81
N GLN A 90 -14.56 27.54 2.52
CA GLN A 90 -13.81 26.92 1.41
C GLN A 90 -12.31 27.28 1.44
N GLN A 91 -11.99 28.54 1.78
CA GLN A 91 -10.61 29.01 1.93
C GLN A 91 -9.88 28.27 3.07
N LYS A 92 -10.54 28.10 4.22
CA LYS A 92 -9.98 27.39 5.38
C LYS A 92 -9.79 25.90 5.08
N LEU A 93 -10.75 25.28 4.41
CA LEU A 93 -10.68 23.87 4.02
C LEU A 93 -9.47 23.61 3.10
N LYS A 94 -9.24 24.50 2.12
CA LYS A 94 -8.05 24.43 1.25
C LYS A 94 -6.74 24.60 2.03
N SER A 95 -6.70 25.56 2.96
CA SER A 95 -5.50 25.82 3.77
C SER A 95 -5.16 24.66 4.70
N ILE A 96 -6.16 24.08 5.38
CA ILE A 96 -6.00 22.90 6.24
C ILE A 96 -5.51 21.71 5.41
N PHE A 97 -6.12 21.47 4.24
CA PHE A 97 -5.71 20.38 3.35
C PHE A 97 -4.25 20.55 2.87
N ALA A 98 -3.85 21.76 2.49
CA ALA A 98 -2.47 22.04 2.08
C ALA A 98 -1.48 21.82 3.23
N GLY A 99 -1.81 22.28 4.45
CA GLY A 99 -0.99 22.05 5.64
C GLY A 99 -0.86 20.56 5.98
N PHE A 100 -1.96 19.80 5.89
CA PHE A 100 -1.96 18.35 6.07
C PHE A 100 -1.05 17.66 5.04
N LEU A 101 -1.10 18.06 3.77
CA LEU A 101 -0.27 17.48 2.71
C LEU A 101 1.23 17.75 2.93
N LEU A 102 1.58 18.97 3.38
CA LEU A 102 2.95 19.31 3.75
C LEU A 102 3.44 18.49 4.95
N LEU A 103 2.60 18.31 5.97
CA LEU A 103 2.92 17.50 7.14
C LEU A 103 3.14 16.03 6.74
N LEU A 104 2.23 15.47 5.94
CA LEU A 104 2.37 14.12 5.39
C LEU A 104 3.66 13.95 4.59
N GLY A 105 3.95 14.86 3.66
CA GLY A 105 5.17 14.82 2.86
C GLY A 105 6.42 14.92 3.73
N GLY A 106 6.42 15.83 4.71
CA GLY A 106 7.51 15.98 5.68
C GLY A 106 7.69 14.72 6.54
N PHE A 107 6.60 14.12 7.03
CA PHE A 107 6.63 12.88 7.81
C PHE A 107 7.24 11.73 7.01
N VAL A 108 6.81 11.54 5.77
CA VAL A 108 7.36 10.50 4.87
C VAL A 108 8.84 10.74 4.60
N ILE A 109 9.26 11.99 4.35
CA ILE A 109 10.69 12.28 4.14
C ILE A 109 11.51 11.98 5.40
N VAL A 110 11.01 12.29 6.59
CA VAL A 110 11.74 12.00 7.84
C VAL A 110 11.80 10.50 8.12
N HIS A 111 10.70 9.77 7.92
CA HIS A 111 10.59 8.37 8.27
C HIS A 111 11.18 7.42 7.21
N GLU A 112 10.95 7.70 5.92
CA GLU A 112 11.49 6.92 4.81
C GLU A 112 12.84 7.46 4.30
N GLY A 113 13.11 8.76 4.41
CA GLY A 113 14.37 9.37 3.95
C GLY A 113 15.62 8.76 4.56
N GLY A 114 15.56 8.35 5.84
CA GLY A 114 16.66 7.66 6.52
C GLY A 114 17.01 6.28 5.93
N LYS A 115 16.03 5.60 5.30
CA LYS A 115 16.23 4.31 4.64
C LYS A 115 16.96 4.45 3.30
N TYR A 116 16.73 5.55 2.57
CA TYR A 116 17.42 5.83 1.31
C TYR A 116 18.88 6.27 1.51
N LEU A 117 19.19 6.92 2.65
CA LEU A 117 20.56 7.28 3.00
C LEU A 117 21.42 6.05 3.37
N HIS A 118 20.83 5.00 3.95
CA HIS A 118 21.54 3.73 4.23
C HIS A 118 21.69 2.82 3.00
N ALA A 119 20.83 2.94 1.99
CA ALA A 119 20.97 2.23 0.72
C ALA A 119 22.07 2.82 -0.19
N ALA A 120 22.53 4.05 0.10
CA ALA A 120 23.66 4.71 -0.57
C ALA A 120 25.00 4.45 0.13
N ALA A 121 25.07 3.51 1.08
CA ALA A 121 26.36 3.00 1.57
C ALA A 121 27.00 2.13 0.46
N PRO A 122 28.20 2.48 -0.01
CA PRO A 122 28.73 2.05 -1.30
C PRO A 122 28.91 0.54 -1.41
N ALA A 123 28.46 0.00 -2.55
CA ALA A 123 28.96 -1.24 -3.09
C ALA A 123 30.48 -1.13 -3.34
N SER A 124 31.29 -1.54 -2.37
CA SER A 124 32.70 -1.86 -2.59
C SER A 124 33.20 -2.97 -1.68
N THR A 125 32.41 -4.04 -1.53
CA THR A 125 33.01 -5.38 -1.30
C THR A 125 32.72 -6.20 -2.56
N PRO A 126 33.71 -6.38 -3.46
CA PRO A 126 33.56 -7.32 -4.56
C PRO A 126 33.21 -8.70 -4.00
N PRO A 127 32.44 -9.53 -4.72
CA PRO A 127 32.23 -10.92 -4.33
C PRO A 127 33.61 -11.55 -4.20
N GLY A 128 33.97 -11.88 -2.96
CA GLY A 128 35.09 -12.76 -2.69
C GLY A 128 34.93 -13.96 -3.60
N ILE A 129 35.93 -14.14 -4.45
CA ILE A 129 36.12 -15.27 -5.34
C ILE A 129 35.97 -16.54 -4.50
N VAL A 130 34.75 -17.10 -4.45
CA VAL A 130 34.56 -18.48 -4.01
C VAL A 130 34.91 -19.33 -5.22
N HIS A 131 36.15 -19.75 -5.18
CA HIS A 131 36.80 -20.70 -6.05
C HIS A 131 35.85 -21.86 -6.40
N SER A 132 35.66 -22.05 -7.70
CA SER A 132 35.17 -23.30 -8.28
C SER A 132 36.05 -24.46 -7.80
N ASN A 133 35.48 -25.42 -7.07
CA ASN A 133 35.76 -26.87 -7.14
C ASN A 133 35.25 -27.57 -5.87
N HIS A 134 34.15 -28.31 -5.98
CA HIS A 134 34.23 -29.76 -5.89
C HIS A 134 32.87 -30.37 -6.21
N ILE A 135 32.91 -31.20 -7.23
CA ILE A 135 31.98 -32.28 -7.52
C ILE A 135 31.56 -32.96 -6.21
N GLN A 136 30.31 -32.79 -5.82
CA GLN A 136 29.55 -33.77 -5.05
C GLN A 136 28.35 -34.26 -5.86
N THR A 137 28.67 -34.80 -7.04
CA THR A 137 28.01 -36.00 -7.56
C THR A 137 28.16 -37.11 -6.52
N LYS A 138 27.30 -37.12 -5.49
CA LYS A 138 27.19 -38.28 -4.58
C LYS A 138 25.86 -38.36 -3.83
N SER A 139 24.73 -38.20 -4.53
CA SER A 139 23.45 -38.67 -3.96
C SER A 139 22.51 -39.40 -4.92
N LEU A 140 22.89 -39.64 -6.19
CA LEU A 140 21.97 -40.21 -7.19
C LEU A 140 22.37 -41.60 -7.74
N ILE A 141 23.36 -42.29 -7.18
CA ILE A 141 23.74 -43.66 -7.60
C ILE A 141 24.29 -44.47 -6.42
N SER A 142 23.45 -44.90 -5.46
CA SER A 142 23.80 -45.92 -4.44
C SER A 142 22.58 -46.54 -3.74
N VAL A 143 21.45 -46.77 -4.43
CA VAL A 143 20.36 -47.63 -3.91
C VAL A 143 19.78 -48.48 -5.05
N HIS A 144 20.62 -49.27 -5.70
CA HIS A 144 20.17 -50.42 -6.49
C HIS A 144 21.33 -51.37 -6.79
N ILE A 145 21.97 -51.98 -5.78
CA ILE A 145 22.56 -53.32 -5.83
C ILE A 145 22.68 -53.80 -4.37
N ASN A 146 21.63 -54.42 -3.83
CA ASN A 146 21.81 -55.47 -2.84
C ASN A 146 21.09 -56.69 -3.41
N LYS A 147 21.93 -57.53 -4.01
CA LYS A 147 21.63 -58.79 -4.68
C LYS A 147 21.29 -59.82 -3.61
N GLY A 148 20.30 -60.67 -3.91
CA GLY A 148 19.98 -61.84 -3.09
C GLY A 148 21.12 -62.85 -2.95
N GLU A 149 20.77 -63.93 -2.25
CA GLU A 149 21.60 -65.01 -1.66
C GLU A 149 22.19 -64.62 -0.29
N LYS A 150 21.77 -65.22 0.83
CA LYS A 150 21.28 -66.58 1.09
C LYS A 150 20.19 -66.59 2.15
#